data_AF-K6V278-F1
#
_entry.id   AF-K6V278-F1
#
_cell.length_a   1.000
_cell.length_b   1.000
_cell.length_c   1.000
_cell.angle_alpha   90.00
_cell.angle_beta   90.00
_cell.angle_gamma   90.00
#
_symmetry.space_group_name_H-M   'P 1'
#
loop_
_entity.id
_entity.type
_entity.pdbx_description
1 polymer ?
#
loop_
_entity_poly.entity_id
_entity_poly.type
_entity_poly.pdbx_seq_one_letter_code
_entity_poly.pdbx_strand_id
1 'polypeptide(L)'
;MDSKYQNNETIKSLCRILLKNLNDNVQINVNKSIPCNRYKLLSYWLYNKIEQFFTLNFDKIDRKNLYDEYARIWKLFVNYSFRRNLNNCQPEPVSVFDDKWTVRKEFYEYCEDYNTFKKSCTHSSSTCGKYYEYLENKSDLYDQFLTLNLNKHQDEDSSSYEIYKYYDPRTLLYNLPCTFKISPDGRREYVKTSTRNLYQPIVQPDAASQYR
;
A
#
# COMPACT_ATOMS: atom_id res chain seq x y z
N MET A 1 -10.99 26.48 -4.09
CA MET A 1 -10.74 26.22 -2.68
C MET A 1 -11.67 27.09 -1.86
N ASP A 2 -12.32 26.54 -0.84
CA ASP A 2 -13.16 27.29 0.12
C ASP A 2 -12.42 28.52 0.68
N SER A 3 -13.13 29.64 0.84
CA SER A 3 -12.58 30.91 1.35
C SER A 3 -11.90 30.74 2.71
N LYS A 4 -12.37 29.80 3.54
CA LYS A 4 -11.75 29.51 4.85
C LYS A 4 -10.30 29.01 4.77
N TYR A 5 -9.88 28.47 3.62
CA TYR A 5 -8.54 27.94 3.41
C TYR A 5 -7.64 28.84 2.56
N GLN A 6 -8.20 29.85 1.90
CA GLN A 6 -7.51 30.64 0.87
C GLN A 6 -6.35 31.49 1.39
N ASN A 7 -6.27 31.77 2.69
CA ASN A 7 -5.21 32.59 3.29
C ASN A 7 -4.16 31.79 4.08
N ASN A 8 -4.29 30.47 4.14
CA ASN A 8 -3.35 29.63 4.87
C ASN A 8 -2.16 29.23 3.98
N GLU A 9 -0.97 29.74 4.29
CA GLU A 9 0.24 29.49 3.48
C GLU A 9 0.69 28.03 3.51
N THR A 10 0.50 27.31 4.62
CA THR A 10 0.78 25.86 4.70
C THR A 10 -0.11 25.08 3.72
N ILE A 11 -1.40 25.42 3.67
CA ILE A 11 -2.35 24.82 2.75
C ILE A 11 -1.96 25.10 1.29
N LYS A 12 -1.59 26.35 0.97
CA LYS A 12 -1.12 26.72 -0.37
C LYS A 12 0.16 25.99 -0.74
N SER A 13 1.11 25.88 0.18
CA SER A 13 2.37 25.15 -0.02
C SER A 13 2.11 23.67 -0.35
N LEU A 14 1.26 23.01 0.45
CA LEU A 14 0.89 21.62 0.20
C LEU A 14 0.16 21.45 -1.14
N CYS A 15 -0.69 22.41 -1.54
CA CYS A 15 -1.30 22.44 -2.86
C CYS A 15 -0.26 22.47 -3.99
N ARG A 16 0.75 23.35 -3.89
CA ARG A 16 1.83 23.43 -4.90
C ARG A 16 2.60 22.11 -5.01
N ILE A 17 2.90 21.46 -3.89
CA ILE A 17 3.59 20.16 -3.89
C ILE A 17 2.72 19.08 -4.53
N LEU A 18 1.43 19.04 -4.20
CA LEU A 18 0.47 18.13 -4.82
C LEU A 18 0.46 18.30 -6.35
N LEU A 19 0.26 19.52 -6.84
CA LEU A 19 0.19 19.81 -8.29
C LEU A 19 1.49 19.44 -9.01
N LYS A 20 2.65 19.69 -8.39
CA LYS A 20 3.96 19.27 -8.93
C LYS A 20 4.03 17.75 -9.09
N ASN A 21 3.69 16.99 -8.04
CA ASN A 21 3.71 15.53 -8.08
C ASN A 21 2.72 14.96 -9.11
N LEU A 22 1.55 15.59 -9.28
CA LEU A 22 0.60 15.18 -10.32
C LEU A 22 1.17 15.37 -11.72
N ASN A 23 1.80 16.53 -11.97
CA ASN A 23 2.43 16.81 -13.24
C ASN A 23 3.55 15.82 -13.56
N ASP A 24 4.41 15.52 -12.59
CA ASP A 24 5.55 14.62 -12.76
C ASP A 24 5.11 13.16 -12.96
N ASN A 25 4.10 12.69 -12.21
CA ASN A 25 3.60 11.32 -12.33
C ASN A 25 2.86 11.04 -13.64
N VAL A 26 2.21 12.02 -14.26
CA VAL A 26 1.51 11.81 -15.55
C VAL A 26 2.47 11.54 -16.69
N GLN A 27 3.71 12.05 -16.61
CA GLN A 27 4.75 11.76 -17.60
C GLN A 27 5.25 10.31 -17.52
N ILE A 28 4.87 9.56 -16.49
CA ILE A 28 5.27 8.17 -16.26
C ILE A 28 4.15 7.27 -16.78
N ASN A 29 4.24 6.90 -18.06
CA ASN A 29 3.34 6.03 -18.83
C ASN A 29 2.31 5.21 -18.01
N VAL A 30 1.05 5.64 -18.05
CA VAL A 30 -0.11 5.06 -17.34
C VAL A 30 -0.59 3.72 -17.95
N ASN A 31 0.26 3.02 -18.71
CA ASN A 31 -0.13 1.88 -19.55
C ASN A 31 -0.42 0.57 -18.79
N LYS A 32 -0.37 0.56 -17.47
CA LYS A 32 -0.80 -0.61 -16.69
C LYS A 32 -1.78 -0.17 -15.61
N SER A 33 -2.97 -0.75 -15.65
CA SER A 33 -3.87 -0.82 -14.50
C SER A 33 -3.14 -1.62 -13.42
N ILE A 34 -2.37 -0.91 -12.60
CA ILE A 34 -1.72 -1.49 -11.44
C ILE A 34 -2.58 -1.10 -10.23
N PRO A 35 -3.01 -2.07 -9.40
CA PRO A 35 -3.83 -1.80 -8.21
C PRO A 35 -3.16 -0.84 -7.25
N CYS A 36 -1.83 -0.87 -7.25
CA CYS A 36 -0.96 -0.01 -6.49
C CYS A 36 -0.33 0.94 -7.49
N ASN A 37 -1.09 1.99 -7.83
CA ASN A 37 -0.58 3.05 -8.68
C ASN A 37 -0.08 4.21 -7.81
N ARG A 38 0.81 5.03 -8.39
CA ARG A 38 1.43 6.16 -7.69
C ARG A 38 0.43 7.22 -7.25
N TYR A 39 -0.76 7.27 -7.84
CA TYR A 39 -1.82 8.20 -7.47
C TYR A 39 -2.54 7.79 -6.18
N LYS A 40 -2.72 6.49 -5.94
CA LYS A 40 -3.18 6.01 -4.63
C LYS A 40 -2.18 6.41 -3.55
N LEU A 41 -0.90 6.11 -3.75
CA LEU A 41 0.16 6.51 -2.82
C LEU A 41 0.21 8.02 -2.59
N LEU A 42 0.03 8.82 -3.64
CA LEU A 42 -0.03 10.28 -3.51
C LEU A 42 -1.24 10.74 -2.68
N SER A 43 -2.39 10.05 -2.77
CA SER A 43 -3.56 10.31 -1.94
C SER A 43 -3.27 10.06 -0.46
N TYR A 44 -2.64 8.92 -0.15
CA TYR A 44 -2.21 8.58 1.22
C TYR A 44 -1.12 9.51 1.76
N TRP A 45 -0.17 9.90 0.92
CA TRP A 45 0.85 10.90 1.27
C TRP A 45 0.21 12.24 1.62
N LEU A 46 -0.74 12.69 0.81
CA LEU A 46 -1.45 13.95 1.02
C LEU A 46 -2.25 13.92 2.33
N TYR A 47 -3.03 12.87 2.56
CA TYR A 47 -3.78 12.72 3.80
C TYR A 47 -2.87 12.67 5.03
N ASN A 48 -1.77 11.92 4.96
CA ASN A 48 -0.77 11.88 6.03
C ASN A 48 -0.17 13.28 6.32
N LYS A 49 0.07 14.11 5.29
CA LYS A 49 0.53 15.49 5.49
C LYS A 49 -0.53 16.37 6.13
N ILE A 50 -1.81 16.15 5.80
CA ILE A 50 -2.92 16.84 6.44
C ILE A 50 -3.00 16.48 7.93
N GLU A 51 -2.91 15.20 8.28
CA GLU A 51 -2.83 14.76 9.68
C GLU A 51 -1.63 15.47 10.36
N GLN A 52 -0.41 15.30 9.85
CA GLN A 52 0.80 15.84 10.47
C GLN A 52 0.76 17.36 10.73
N PHE A 53 0.25 18.15 9.78
CA PHE A 53 0.30 19.61 9.89
C PHE A 53 -0.91 20.24 10.56
N PHE A 54 -2.05 19.54 10.61
CA PHE A 54 -3.30 20.15 11.05
C PHE A 54 -3.98 19.43 12.22
N THR A 55 -3.43 18.35 12.78
CA THR A 55 -4.02 17.67 13.96
C THR A 55 -4.29 18.60 15.14
N LEU A 56 -3.45 19.62 15.38
CA LEU A 56 -3.63 20.54 16.51
C LEU A 56 -4.75 21.57 16.29
N ASN A 57 -5.00 21.94 15.04
CA ASN A 57 -5.89 23.06 14.72
C ASN A 57 -7.23 22.59 14.15
N PHE A 58 -7.27 21.42 13.54
CA PHE A 58 -8.42 20.86 12.83
C PHE A 58 -8.81 19.52 13.46
N ASP A 59 -10.10 19.34 13.72
CA ASP A 59 -10.63 18.05 14.12
C ASP A 59 -10.60 17.04 12.94
N LYS A 60 -11.05 15.80 13.18
CA LYS A 60 -11.06 14.75 12.16
C LYS A 60 -11.95 15.11 10.96
N ILE A 61 -13.05 15.83 11.18
CA ILE A 61 -13.99 16.24 10.13
C ILE A 61 -13.37 17.35 9.29
N ASP A 62 -12.76 18.35 9.92
CA ASP A 62 -12.04 19.44 9.25
C ASP A 62 -10.91 18.92 8.37
N ARG A 63 -10.15 17.93 8.84
CA ARG A 63 -9.07 17.30 8.06
C ARG A 63 -9.61 16.52 6.86
N LYS A 64 -10.73 15.81 7.00
CA LYS A 64 -11.41 15.14 5.88
C LYS A 64 -11.95 16.16 4.86
N ASN A 65 -12.60 17.23 5.32
CA ASN A 65 -13.07 18.31 4.46
C ASN A 65 -11.93 19.00 3.70
N LEU A 66 -10.78 19.21 4.36
CA LEU A 66 -9.59 19.74 3.69
C LEU A 66 -9.07 18.77 2.62
N TYR A 67 -9.03 17.47 2.91
CA TYR A 67 -8.66 16.46 1.91
C TYR A 67 -9.61 16.48 0.71
N ASP A 68 -10.92 16.57 0.92
CA ASP A 68 -11.90 16.66 -0.17
C ASP A 68 -11.69 17.89 -1.06
N GLU A 69 -11.33 19.03 -0.47
CA GLU A 69 -10.97 20.23 -1.25
C GLU A 69 -9.73 19.99 -2.11
N TYR A 70 -8.70 19.32 -1.59
CA TYR A 70 -7.54 18.94 -2.39
C TYR A 70 -7.89 17.91 -3.48
N ALA A 71 -8.71 16.91 -3.17
CA ALA A 71 -9.16 15.90 -4.12
C ALA A 71 -9.95 16.55 -5.27
N ARG A 72 -10.76 17.58 -4.98
CA ARG A 72 -11.44 18.40 -6.00
C ARG A 72 -10.45 19.16 -6.88
N ILE A 73 -9.45 19.82 -6.28
CA ILE A 73 -8.40 20.55 -7.01
C ILE A 73 -7.61 19.60 -7.91
N TRP A 74 -7.24 18.43 -7.40
CA TRP A 74 -6.58 17.37 -8.16
C TRP A 74 -7.40 17.01 -9.40
N LYS A 75 -8.68 16.65 -9.24
CA LYS A 75 -9.55 16.27 -10.37
C LYS A 75 -9.64 17.38 -11.41
N LEU A 76 -9.79 18.62 -10.98
CA LEU A 76 -9.81 19.79 -11.88
C LEU A 76 -8.49 19.95 -12.64
N PHE A 77 -7.35 19.84 -11.94
CA PHE A 77 -6.03 19.92 -12.54
C PHE A 77 -5.82 18.83 -13.60
N VAL A 78 -6.16 17.58 -13.29
CA VAL A 78 -6.01 16.47 -14.23
C VAL A 78 -6.87 16.67 -15.47
N ASN A 79 -8.13 17.07 -15.30
CA ASN A 79 -9.05 17.31 -16.40
C ASN A 79 -8.56 18.46 -17.30
N TYR A 80 -8.11 19.57 -16.71
CA TYR A 80 -7.69 20.75 -17.45
C TYR A 80 -6.35 20.56 -18.16
N SER A 81 -5.36 20.00 -17.47
CA SER A 81 -3.97 19.91 -17.94
C SER A 81 -3.77 18.82 -18.99
N PHE A 82 -4.52 17.71 -18.92
CA PHE A 82 -4.27 16.53 -19.76
C PHE A 82 -5.36 16.22 -20.77
N ARG A 83 -6.56 16.83 -20.64
CA ARG A 83 -7.70 16.71 -21.58
C ARG A 83 -8.01 15.27 -22.02
N ARG A 84 -7.72 14.28 -21.17
CA ARG A 84 -8.00 12.86 -21.39
C ARG A 84 -8.60 12.26 -20.13
N ASN A 85 -9.43 11.25 -20.31
CA ASN A 85 -10.01 10.53 -19.18
C ASN A 85 -8.95 9.61 -18.55
N LEU A 86 -8.15 10.17 -17.64
CA LEU A 86 -7.17 9.42 -16.86
C LEU A 86 -7.89 8.80 -15.64
N ASN A 87 -8.72 7.78 -15.88
CA ASN A 87 -9.43 7.03 -14.84
C ASN A 87 -8.48 6.51 -13.75
N ASN A 88 -7.21 6.24 -14.10
CA ASN A 88 -6.19 5.73 -13.17
C ASN A 88 -5.48 6.85 -12.37
N CYS A 89 -5.75 8.12 -12.65
CA CYS A 89 -5.15 9.32 -12.03
C CYS A 89 -6.13 10.02 -11.07
N GLN A 90 -7.00 9.25 -10.42
CA GLN A 90 -8.01 9.78 -9.50
C GLN A 90 -7.51 9.71 -8.06
N PRO A 91 -7.83 10.71 -7.22
CA PRO A 91 -7.56 10.62 -5.78
C PRO A 91 -8.42 9.52 -5.14
N GLU A 92 -7.90 8.87 -4.10
CA GLU A 92 -8.67 7.95 -3.27
C GLU A 92 -9.86 8.68 -2.63
N PRO A 93 -11.04 8.02 -2.53
CA PRO A 93 -12.21 8.60 -1.86
C PRO A 93 -11.91 8.92 -0.39
N VAL A 94 -12.41 10.03 0.14
CA VAL A 94 -12.17 10.41 1.55
C VAL A 94 -12.60 9.33 2.56
N SER A 95 -13.54 8.46 2.18
CA SER A 95 -14.02 7.34 2.99
C SER A 95 -12.94 6.31 3.31
N VAL A 96 -11.88 6.17 2.50
CA VAL A 96 -10.79 5.22 2.79
C VAL A 96 -9.92 5.66 3.96
N PHE A 97 -10.01 6.94 4.35
CA PHE A 97 -9.30 7.49 5.50
C PHE A 97 -10.10 7.30 6.80
N ASP A 98 -10.41 6.04 7.11
CA ASP A 98 -10.92 5.58 8.41
C ASP A 98 -9.77 5.36 9.41
N ASP A 99 -10.03 4.87 10.62
CA ASP A 99 -8.97 4.68 11.63
C ASP A 99 -7.92 3.61 11.28
N LYS A 100 -8.11 2.88 10.17
CA LYS A 100 -7.21 1.85 9.65
C LYS A 100 -6.55 2.25 8.32
N TRP A 101 -6.65 3.52 7.93
CA TRP A 101 -6.06 4.04 6.69
C TRP A 101 -4.55 3.78 6.56
N THR A 102 -3.82 3.70 7.69
CA THR A 102 -2.39 3.42 7.73
C THR A 102 -2.03 2.02 7.22
N VAL A 103 -2.89 1.01 7.47
CA VAL A 103 -2.72 -0.36 6.93
C VAL A 103 -2.80 -0.32 5.41
N ARG A 104 -3.78 0.42 4.85
CA ARG A 104 -3.93 0.58 3.40
C ARG A 104 -2.74 1.31 2.80
N LYS A 105 -2.27 2.38 3.44
CA LYS A 105 -1.06 3.10 3.04
C LYS A 105 0.15 2.16 2.98
N GLU A 106 0.40 1.42 4.05
CA GLU A 106 1.56 0.53 4.13
C GLU A 106 1.50 -0.59 3.09
N PHE A 107 0.31 -1.13 2.81
CA PHE A 107 0.12 -2.12 1.74
C PHE A 107 0.45 -1.54 0.36
N TYR A 108 -0.02 -0.33 0.04
CA TYR A 108 0.33 0.31 -1.24
C TYR A 108 1.81 0.66 -1.35
N GLU A 109 2.48 1.00 -0.25
CA GLU A 109 3.94 1.19 -0.20
C GLU A 109 4.65 -0.14 -0.49
N TYR A 110 4.18 -1.22 0.14
CA TYR A 110 4.69 -2.56 -0.09
C TYR A 110 4.56 -3.03 -1.55
N CYS A 111 3.51 -2.65 -2.28
CA CYS A 111 3.41 -3.04 -3.69
C CYS A 111 4.57 -2.52 -4.55
N GLU A 112 5.09 -1.32 -4.26
CA GLU A 112 6.26 -0.78 -4.95
C GLU A 112 7.52 -1.58 -4.58
N ASP A 113 7.65 -1.96 -3.31
CA ASP A 113 8.73 -2.83 -2.82
C ASP A 113 8.66 -4.22 -3.48
N TYR A 114 7.48 -4.83 -3.59
CA TYR A 114 7.24 -6.13 -4.24
C TYR A 114 7.80 -6.14 -5.67
N ASN A 115 7.45 -5.11 -6.45
CA ASN A 115 7.92 -4.98 -7.83
C ASN A 115 9.45 -4.85 -7.93
N THR A 116 10.06 -4.22 -6.93
CA THR A 116 11.51 -4.08 -6.81
C THR A 116 12.13 -5.43 -6.47
N PHE A 117 11.64 -6.11 -5.42
CA PHE A 117 12.17 -7.39 -4.97
C PHE A 117 12.04 -8.51 -5.99
N LYS A 118 10.92 -8.57 -6.72
CA LYS A 118 10.71 -9.53 -7.80
C LYS A 118 11.81 -9.45 -8.89
N LYS A 119 12.44 -8.29 -9.06
CA LYS A 119 13.50 -8.06 -10.07
C LYS A 119 14.92 -8.20 -9.52
N SER A 120 15.16 -7.91 -8.24
CA SER A 120 16.50 -7.66 -7.70
C SER A 120 16.98 -8.64 -6.64
N CYS A 121 16.16 -9.60 -6.22
CA CYS A 121 16.53 -10.52 -5.14
C CYS A 121 17.79 -11.33 -5.54
N THR A 122 18.93 -10.99 -4.95
CA THR A 122 20.23 -11.63 -5.14
C THR A 122 20.87 -11.95 -3.78
N HIS A 123 21.58 -13.08 -3.71
CA HIS A 123 21.53 -13.93 -2.54
C HIS A 123 22.84 -13.99 -1.74
N SER A 124 22.84 -13.43 -0.52
CA SER A 124 23.69 -13.82 0.61
C SER A 124 22.79 -14.34 1.74
N SER A 125 23.32 -15.15 2.68
CA SER A 125 22.53 -15.65 3.83
C SER A 125 22.09 -14.51 4.77
N SER A 126 22.96 -13.52 4.98
CA SER A 126 22.67 -12.35 5.82
C SER A 126 21.58 -11.45 5.23
N THR A 127 21.55 -11.29 3.90
CA THR A 127 20.50 -10.53 3.22
C THR A 127 19.21 -11.35 3.08
N CYS A 128 19.32 -12.68 2.92
CA CYS A 128 18.16 -13.57 2.92
C CYS A 128 17.32 -13.42 4.21
N GLY A 129 17.95 -13.48 5.38
CA GLY A 129 17.20 -13.40 6.65
C GLY A 129 16.35 -12.14 6.75
N LYS A 130 16.93 -11.01 6.36
CA LYS A 130 16.22 -9.72 6.31
C LYS A 130 15.03 -9.75 5.35
N TYR A 131 15.17 -10.34 4.17
CA TYR A 131 14.06 -10.46 3.22
C TYR A 131 12.98 -11.42 3.70
N TYR A 132 13.37 -12.52 4.33
CA TYR A 132 12.43 -13.49 4.89
C TYR A 132 11.56 -12.83 5.97
N GLU A 133 12.18 -12.19 6.96
CA GLU A 133 11.48 -11.50 8.05
C GLU A 133 10.60 -10.36 7.53
N TYR A 134 11.11 -9.58 6.58
CA TYR A 134 10.34 -8.52 5.94
C TYR A 134 9.09 -9.09 5.26
N LEU A 135 9.22 -10.12 4.41
CA LEU A 135 8.07 -10.65 3.67
C LEU A 135 7.09 -11.42 4.56
N GLU A 136 7.55 -12.04 5.65
CA GLU A 136 6.68 -12.64 6.66
C GLU A 136 5.82 -11.56 7.33
N ASN A 137 6.44 -10.46 7.78
CA ASN A 137 5.70 -9.31 8.32
C ASN A 137 4.72 -8.71 7.30
N LYS A 138 5.12 -8.64 6.01
CA LYS A 138 4.22 -8.18 4.96
C LYS A 138 3.08 -9.16 4.66
N SER A 139 3.22 -10.44 5.01
CA SER A 139 2.12 -11.43 4.90
C SER A 139 1.01 -11.10 5.90
N ASP A 140 1.37 -10.74 7.13
CA ASP A 140 0.39 -10.27 8.13
C ASP A 140 -0.29 -8.97 7.70
N LEU A 141 0.47 -8.03 7.12
CA LEU A 141 -0.07 -6.79 6.56
C LEU A 141 -1.05 -7.07 5.41
N TYR A 142 -0.71 -8.02 4.54
CA TYR A 142 -1.55 -8.43 3.41
C TYR A 142 -2.88 -8.98 3.90
N ASP A 143 -2.87 -9.91 4.86
CA ASP A 143 -4.09 -10.51 5.39
C ASP A 143 -4.97 -9.46 6.12
N GLN A 144 -4.37 -8.51 6.85
CA GLN A 144 -5.08 -7.36 7.41
C GLN A 144 -5.70 -6.47 6.32
N PHE A 145 -4.95 -6.16 5.26
CA PHE A 145 -5.44 -5.36 4.15
C PHE A 145 -6.63 -6.02 3.46
N LEU A 146 -6.56 -7.32 3.14
CA LEU A 146 -7.67 -8.04 2.51
C LEU A 146 -8.93 -7.99 3.39
N THR A 147 -8.78 -8.23 4.69
CA THR A 147 -9.90 -8.20 5.66
C THR A 147 -10.58 -6.83 5.71
N LEU A 148 -9.83 -5.74 5.55
CA LEU A 148 -10.34 -4.36 5.60
C LEU A 148 -10.95 -3.87 4.28
N ASN A 149 -10.64 -4.52 3.16
CA ASN A 149 -10.96 -4.00 1.82
C ASN A 149 -11.76 -4.95 0.96
N LEU A 150 -11.94 -6.19 1.38
CA LEU A 150 -12.65 -7.21 0.63
C LEU A 150 -13.63 -7.94 1.52
N ASN A 151 -14.87 -8.03 1.06
CA ASN A 151 -15.82 -8.99 1.55
C ASN A 151 -15.56 -10.32 0.86
N LYS A 152 -14.86 -11.24 1.54
CA LYS A 152 -14.45 -12.54 0.96
C LYS A 152 -15.55 -13.28 0.19
N HIS A 153 -16.82 -13.17 0.60
CA HIS A 153 -17.94 -13.83 -0.08
C HIS A 153 -18.49 -13.09 -1.31
N GLN A 154 -18.30 -11.77 -1.41
CA GLN A 154 -18.83 -10.96 -2.51
C GLN A 154 -17.75 -10.58 -3.52
N ASP A 155 -16.50 -10.52 -3.08
CA ASP A 155 -15.38 -10.01 -3.86
C ASP A 155 -14.45 -11.11 -4.39
N GLU A 156 -14.72 -12.39 -4.10
CA GLU A 156 -13.89 -13.54 -4.52
C GLU A 156 -13.72 -13.64 -6.04
N ASP A 157 -14.74 -13.20 -6.79
CA ASP A 157 -14.73 -13.15 -8.26
C ASP A 157 -14.56 -11.73 -8.81
N SER A 158 -14.28 -10.75 -7.94
CA SER A 158 -14.08 -9.38 -8.37
C SER A 158 -12.74 -9.20 -9.08
N SER A 159 -12.73 -8.41 -10.15
CA SER A 159 -11.49 -8.02 -10.84
C SER A 159 -10.50 -7.31 -9.91
N SER A 160 -10.98 -6.68 -8.83
CA SER A 160 -10.12 -6.03 -7.83
C SER A 160 -9.38 -7.04 -6.96
N TYR A 161 -10.00 -8.16 -6.59
CA TYR A 161 -9.37 -9.19 -5.77
C TYR A 161 -8.25 -9.92 -6.51
N GLU A 162 -8.49 -10.32 -7.76
CA GLU A 162 -7.48 -10.95 -8.62
C GLU A 162 -6.23 -10.09 -8.75
N ILE A 163 -6.43 -8.79 -8.79
CA ILE A 163 -5.36 -7.84 -8.91
C ILE A 163 -4.52 -7.76 -7.60
N TYR A 164 -5.13 -7.81 -6.42
CA TYR A 164 -4.38 -7.78 -5.14
C TYR A 164 -3.67 -9.10 -4.84
N LYS A 165 -4.19 -10.25 -5.29
CA LYS A 165 -3.50 -11.56 -5.19
C LYS A 165 -2.09 -11.56 -5.79
N TYR A 166 -1.87 -10.78 -6.85
CA TYR A 166 -0.54 -10.65 -7.46
C TYR A 166 0.53 -10.17 -6.47
N TYR A 167 0.12 -9.39 -5.47
CA TYR A 167 1.00 -8.81 -4.45
C TYR A 167 1.07 -9.66 -3.18
N ASP A 168 0.64 -10.92 -3.20
CA ASP A 168 0.77 -11.79 -2.03
C ASP A 168 2.27 -12.03 -1.70
N PRO A 169 2.78 -11.59 -0.53
CA PRO A 169 4.18 -11.74 -0.14
C PRO A 169 4.65 -13.19 -0.07
N ARG A 170 3.72 -14.13 0.16
CA ARG A 170 4.00 -15.56 0.23
C ARG A 170 4.52 -16.09 -1.11
N THR A 171 4.15 -15.43 -2.22
CA THR A 171 4.72 -15.74 -3.54
C THR A 171 6.21 -15.43 -3.63
N LEU A 172 6.68 -14.35 -3.00
CA LEU A 172 8.11 -14.05 -2.94
C LEU A 172 8.82 -14.91 -1.91
N LEU A 173 8.21 -15.15 -0.74
CA LEU A 173 8.74 -16.06 0.29
C LEU A 173 9.03 -17.45 -0.28
N TYR A 174 8.07 -18.03 -1.02
CA TYR A 174 8.23 -19.32 -1.66
C TYR A 174 9.39 -19.35 -2.65
N ASN A 175 9.63 -18.24 -3.34
CA ASN A 175 10.66 -18.11 -4.36
C ASN A 175 12.02 -17.65 -3.79
N LEU A 176 12.13 -17.35 -2.49
CA LEU A 176 13.40 -17.08 -1.86
C LEU A 176 14.25 -18.36 -1.87
N PRO A 177 15.49 -18.35 -2.42
CA PRO A 177 16.38 -19.51 -2.40
C PRO A 177 17.10 -19.60 -1.05
N CYS A 178 16.32 -19.55 0.02
CA CYS A 178 16.82 -19.68 1.37
C CYS A 178 15.72 -20.14 2.33
N THR A 179 16.16 -20.81 3.39
CA THR A 179 15.32 -21.30 4.48
C THR A 179 15.98 -20.96 5.80
N PHE A 180 15.34 -21.26 6.92
CA PHE A 180 15.95 -21.12 8.23
C PHE A 180 15.90 -22.42 9.01
N LYS A 181 16.87 -22.59 9.91
CA LYS A 181 16.82 -23.58 10.98
C LYS A 181 16.65 -22.86 12.31
N ILE A 182 16.04 -23.52 13.27
CA ILE A 182 16.01 -23.01 14.64
C ILE A 182 17.26 -23.51 15.36
N SER A 183 18.08 -22.58 15.86
CA SER A 183 19.23 -22.88 16.70
C SER A 183 18.78 -23.35 18.08
N PRO A 184 19.66 -23.99 18.88
CA PRO A 184 19.32 -24.47 20.22
C PRO A 184 18.83 -23.37 21.19
N ASP A 185 19.21 -22.11 20.97
CA ASP A 185 18.75 -20.95 21.74
C ASP A 185 17.45 -20.32 21.19
N GLY A 186 16.80 -20.96 20.22
CA GLY A 186 15.51 -20.55 19.67
C GLY A 186 15.57 -19.48 18.57
N ARG A 187 16.76 -19.13 18.06
CA ARG A 187 16.93 -18.12 17.01
C ARG A 187 16.83 -18.76 15.62
N ARG A 188 16.45 -17.96 14.62
CA ARG A 188 16.45 -18.39 13.22
C ARG A 188 17.84 -18.21 12.62
N GLU A 189 18.43 -19.29 12.14
CA GLU A 189 19.66 -19.31 11.35
C GLU A 189 19.33 -19.50 9.87
N TYR A 190 19.52 -18.44 9.07
CA TYR A 190 19.19 -18.45 7.65
C TYR A 190 20.29 -19.08 6.80
N VAL A 191 19.91 -20.04 5.97
CA VAL A 191 20.80 -20.79 5.09
C VAL A 191 20.30 -20.74 3.65
N LYS A 192 21.22 -20.63 2.69
CA LYS A 192 20.88 -20.69 1.26
C LYS A 192 20.39 -22.09 0.91
N THR A 193 19.36 -22.19 0.07
CA THR A 193 18.95 -23.46 -0.53
C THR A 193 19.42 -23.53 -1.98
N SER A 194 19.81 -24.73 -2.43
CA SER A 194 20.05 -25.03 -3.84
C SER A 194 18.77 -25.45 -4.58
N THR A 195 17.69 -25.72 -3.84
CA THR A 195 16.39 -26.20 -4.34
C THR A 195 15.29 -25.18 -4.02
N ARG A 196 14.52 -24.77 -5.05
CA ARG A 196 13.43 -23.77 -4.99
C ARG A 196 12.20 -24.15 -4.15
N ASN A 197 12.30 -25.17 -3.31
CA ASN A 197 11.18 -25.63 -2.50
C ASN A 197 11.57 -25.47 -1.03
N LEU A 198 10.67 -24.85 -0.26
CA LEU A 198 10.35 -25.11 1.16
C LEU A 198 9.89 -23.81 1.84
N TYR A 199 8.72 -23.27 1.43
CA TYR A 199 7.83 -22.66 2.41
C TYR A 199 6.81 -23.72 2.80
N GLN A 200 6.92 -24.24 4.01
CA GLN A 200 5.80 -24.88 4.69
C GLN A 200 5.26 -23.85 5.67
N PRO A 201 4.03 -23.34 5.49
CA PRO A 201 3.41 -22.48 6.49
C PRO A 201 3.44 -23.21 7.82
N ILE A 202 3.77 -22.51 8.91
CA ILE A 202 3.47 -23.00 10.25
C ILE A 202 1.95 -22.99 10.34
N VAL A 203 1.32 -24.10 9.96
CA VAL A 203 -0.07 -24.37 10.30
C VAL A 203 -0.07 -24.50 11.82
N GLN A 204 -0.43 -23.44 12.52
CA GLN A 204 -0.96 -23.63 13.87
C GLN A 204 -2.22 -24.48 13.70
N PRO A 205 -2.32 -25.66 14.33
CA PRO A 205 -3.53 -26.44 14.27
C PRO A 205 -4.63 -25.63 14.97
N ASP A 206 -5.52 -25.02 14.20
CA ASP A 206 -6.76 -24.51 14.76
C ASP A 206 -7.53 -25.69 15.32
N ALA A 207 -7.76 -25.60 16.63
CA ALA A 207 -8.59 -26.50 17.38
C ALA A 207 -9.92 -26.69 16.63
N ALA A 208 -10.28 -27.95 16.41
CA ALA A 208 -11.57 -28.34 15.89
C ALA A 208 -12.69 -27.67 16.70
N SER A 209 -13.23 -26.58 16.15
CA SER A 209 -14.47 -25.97 16.61
C SER A 209 -15.62 -26.83 16.07
N GLN A 210 -15.94 -27.87 16.82
CA GLN A 210 -17.23 -28.55 16.73
C GLN A 210 -18.34 -27.54 17.00
N TYR A 211 -19.10 -27.17 15.97
CA TYR A 211 -20.49 -26.77 16.15
C TYR A 211 -21.35 -27.57 15.17
N ARG A 212 -22.28 -28.31 15.77
CA ARG A 212 -23.39 -29.02 15.15
C ARG A 212 -24.34 -28.06 14.43
#